data_AF-A0A5S5BRX4-F1
#
_entry.id   AF-A0A5S5BRX4-F1
#
_cell.length_a   1.000
_cell.length_b   1.000
_cell.length_c   1.000
_cell.angle_alpha   90.00
_cell.angle_beta   90.00
_cell.angle_gamma   90.00
#
_symmetry.space_group_name_H-M   'P 1'
#
loop_
_entity.id
_entity.type
_entity.pdbx_description
1 polymer ?
#
loop_
_entity_poly.entity_id
_entity_poly.type
_entity_poly.pdbx_seq_one_letter_code
_entity_poly.pdbx_strand_id
1 'polypeptide(L)'
;MTTSRETIEKVQLQLTMPAFQTYDRGTVMLLMNYAAELEHRNNELAARLDRMAEHAKIQDNLSRAAIERMSGNIAQLSGELREERDGRKIPVPREVAAAFEELGLNDGADATGEAALSIMTMPFSFLGGPAQVIKRHFGSNIYELMEFFVNGYTIEEPVEQTATDYIAEQLGKMPPDSKPLMIIALGGMGLAHKLPH
;
A
#
# COMPACT_ATOMS: atom_id res chain seq x y z
N MET A 1 9.03 -16.43 51.50
CA MET A 1 9.31 -15.74 52.78
C MET A 1 9.95 -16.70 53.77
N THR A 2 11.17 -17.18 53.50
CA THR A 2 11.90 -18.15 54.35
C THR A 2 13.40 -17.84 54.47
N THR A 3 13.91 -16.86 53.73
CA THR A 3 15.35 -16.60 53.54
C THR A 3 16.04 -15.99 54.76
N SER A 4 15.40 -15.09 55.52
CA SER A 4 16.08 -14.41 56.64
C SER A 4 16.54 -15.37 57.75
N ARG A 5 15.76 -16.41 58.05
CA ARG A 5 16.09 -17.36 59.12
C ARG A 5 17.19 -18.35 58.68
N GLU A 6 17.13 -18.81 57.43
CA GLU A 6 18.16 -19.68 56.85
C GLU A 6 19.50 -18.96 56.67
N THR A 7 19.50 -17.67 56.32
CA THR A 7 20.71 -16.87 56.22
C THR A 7 21.34 -16.65 57.60
N ILE A 8 20.54 -16.37 58.64
CA ILE A 8 21.02 -16.23 60.02
C ILE A 8 21.61 -17.54 60.55
N GLU A 9 20.95 -18.68 60.29
CA GLU A 9 21.44 -19.99 60.72
C GLU A 9 22.73 -20.40 59.99
N LYS A 10 22.83 -20.15 58.68
CA LYS A 10 24.07 -20.41 57.90
C LYS A 10 25.24 -19.54 58.37
N VAL A 11 24.97 -18.29 58.75
CA VAL A 11 25.98 -17.35 59.23
C VAL A 11 26.40 -17.68 60.67
N GLN A 12 25.49 -18.12 61.53
CA GLN A 12 25.85 -18.68 62.85
C GLN A 12 26.70 -19.95 62.73
N LEU A 13 26.43 -20.80 61.74
CA LEU A 13 27.26 -21.97 61.44
C LEU A 13 28.63 -21.63 60.86
N GLN A 14 28.79 -20.50 60.17
CA GLN A 14 30.10 -20.04 59.69
C GLN A 14 30.97 -19.45 60.82
N LEU A 15 30.36 -18.90 61.87
CA LEU A 15 31.08 -18.40 63.05
C LEU A 15 31.70 -19.47 63.92
N THR A 16 31.24 -20.71 63.81
CA THR A 16 31.85 -21.85 64.50
C THR A 16 33.00 -22.46 63.69
N MET A 17 33.30 -21.95 62.48
CA MET A 17 34.47 -22.37 61.71
C MET A 17 35.76 -21.78 62.30
N PRO A 18 36.86 -22.56 62.36
CA PRO A 18 38.12 -22.13 62.99
C PRO A 18 38.73 -20.85 62.37
N ALA A 19 38.40 -20.55 61.10
CA ALA A 19 38.86 -19.35 60.40
C ALA A 19 38.29 -18.02 60.94
N PHE A 20 37.20 -18.05 61.72
CA PHE A 20 36.59 -16.86 62.32
C PHE A 20 36.98 -16.61 63.78
N GLN A 21 37.69 -17.56 64.42
CA GLN A 21 38.14 -17.44 65.82
C GLN A 21 39.27 -16.41 66.01
N THR A 22 39.91 -15.97 64.93
CA THR A 22 40.99 -14.97 64.96
C THR A 22 40.51 -13.52 64.87
N TYR A 23 39.22 -13.29 64.59
CA TYR A 23 38.64 -11.95 64.47
C TYR A 23 37.91 -11.56 65.75
N ASP A 24 38.08 -10.32 66.19
CA ASP A 24 37.29 -9.81 67.31
C ASP A 24 35.80 -9.76 66.92
N ARG A 25 34.94 -9.88 67.94
CA ARG A 25 33.48 -9.92 67.78
C ARG A 25 32.91 -8.68 67.08
N GLY A 26 33.54 -7.51 67.22
CA GLY A 26 33.15 -6.28 66.54
C GLY A 26 33.39 -6.36 65.04
N THR A 27 34.54 -6.87 64.61
CA THR A 27 34.87 -7.11 63.20
C THR A 27 33.88 -8.09 62.56
N VAL A 28 33.52 -9.15 63.27
CA VAL A 28 32.49 -10.10 62.83
C VAL A 28 31.12 -9.43 62.64
N MET A 29 30.66 -8.64 63.62
CA MET A 29 29.36 -7.97 63.52
C MET A 29 29.33 -6.93 62.39
N LEU A 30 30.43 -6.23 62.16
CA LEU A 30 30.57 -5.28 61.04
C LEU A 30 30.37 -5.99 59.69
N LEU A 31 31.03 -7.14 59.51
CA LEU A 31 30.92 -7.93 58.28
C LEU A 31 29.51 -8.49 58.07
N MET A 32 28.81 -8.90 59.13
CA MET A 32 27.43 -9.35 59.04
C MET A 32 26.46 -8.23 58.67
N ASN A 33 26.63 -7.06 59.28
CA ASN A 33 25.80 -5.89 58.96
C ASN A 33 26.01 -5.46 57.50
N TYR A 34 27.25 -5.48 57.03
CA TYR A 34 27.58 -5.16 55.64
C TYR A 34 27.01 -6.20 54.66
N ALA A 35 27.08 -7.50 55.00
CA ALA A 35 26.49 -8.57 54.19
C ALA A 35 24.96 -8.44 54.11
N ALA A 36 24.29 -8.13 55.23
CA ALA A 36 22.85 -7.90 55.27
C ALA A 36 22.44 -6.65 54.47
N GLU A 37 23.22 -5.56 54.52
CA GLU A 37 22.99 -4.36 53.72
C GLU A 37 23.15 -4.64 52.22
N LEU A 38 24.17 -5.41 51.83
CA LEU A 38 24.37 -5.82 50.44
C LEU A 38 23.23 -6.74 49.94
N GLU A 39 22.79 -7.69 50.76
CA GLU A 39 21.66 -8.55 50.43
C GLU A 39 20.38 -7.73 50.24
N HIS A 40 20.13 -6.77 51.13
CA HIS A 40 18.99 -5.86 50.99
C HIS A 40 19.05 -5.05 49.70
N ARG A 41 20.20 -4.43 49.38
CA ARG A 41 20.39 -3.69 48.13
C ARG A 41 20.24 -4.57 46.89
N ASN A 42 20.76 -5.80 46.92
CA ASN A 42 20.60 -6.74 45.81
C ASN A 42 19.13 -7.11 45.60
N ASN A 43 18.37 -7.32 46.68
CA ASN A 43 16.94 -7.61 46.59
C ASN A 43 16.15 -6.40 46.04
N GLU A 44 16.50 -5.18 46.46
CA GLU A 44 15.89 -3.97 45.90
C GLU A 44 16.20 -3.77 44.41
N LEU A 45 17.45 -4.03 44.01
CA LEU A 45 17.87 -3.95 42.61
C LEU A 45 17.17 -5.02 41.76
N ALA A 46 17.08 -6.26 42.24
CA ALA A 46 16.34 -7.32 41.58
C ALA A 46 14.87 -6.92 41.38
N ALA A 47 14.20 -6.42 42.43
CA ALA A 47 12.82 -5.96 42.33
C ALA A 47 12.64 -4.74 41.43
N ARG A 48 13.66 -3.89 41.25
CA ARG A 48 13.64 -2.80 40.26
C ARG A 48 13.80 -3.33 38.84
N LEU A 49 14.70 -4.28 38.61
CA LEU A 49 14.91 -4.90 37.31
C LEU A 49 13.67 -5.66 36.84
N ASP A 50 13.02 -6.40 37.74
CA ASP A 50 11.78 -7.12 37.42
C ASP A 50 10.68 -6.16 36.97
N ARG A 51 10.50 -5.04 37.69
CA ARG A 51 9.54 -3.99 37.31
C ARG A 51 9.88 -3.36 35.96
N MET A 52 11.16 -3.07 35.70
CA MET A 52 11.57 -2.53 34.41
C MET A 52 11.32 -3.52 33.26
N ALA A 53 11.55 -4.82 33.49
CA ALA A 53 11.27 -5.85 32.51
C ALA A 53 9.77 -5.99 32.22
N GLU A 54 8.90 -5.88 33.23
CA GLU A 54 7.45 -5.83 33.04
C GLU A 54 7.02 -4.60 32.25
N HIS A 55 7.54 -3.41 32.59
CA HIS A 55 7.27 -2.19 31.84
C HIS A 55 7.70 -2.30 30.37
N ALA A 56 8.87 -2.87 30.10
CA ALA A 56 9.35 -3.09 28.74
C ALA A 56 8.42 -4.02 27.94
N LYS A 57 7.92 -5.09 28.55
CA LYS A 57 6.95 -6.00 27.92
C LYS A 57 5.64 -5.30 27.60
N ILE A 58 5.11 -4.50 28.54
CA ILE A 58 3.88 -3.73 28.34
C ILE A 58 4.07 -2.73 27.19
N GLN A 59 5.21 -2.03 27.18
CA GLN A 59 5.51 -1.06 26.15
C GLN A 59 5.65 -1.70 24.76
N ASP A 60 6.34 -2.85 24.64
CA ASP A 60 6.44 -3.57 23.37
C ASP A 60 5.06 -3.97 22.83
N ASN A 61 4.19 -4.50 23.70
CA ASN A 61 2.82 -4.86 23.32
C ASN A 61 2.00 -3.65 22.85
N LEU A 62 2.11 -2.51 23.55
CA LEU A 62 1.44 -1.27 23.17
C LEU A 62 1.96 -0.71 21.85
N SER A 63 3.28 -0.75 21.64
CA SER A 63 3.92 -0.31 20.40
C SER A 63 3.49 -1.17 19.22
N ARG A 64 3.46 -2.50 19.37
CA ARG A 64 2.96 -3.42 18.34
C ARG A 64 1.50 -3.12 17.97
N ALA A 65 0.63 -2.99 18.97
CA ALA A 65 -0.78 -2.67 18.74
C ALA A 65 -0.97 -1.31 18.05
N ALA A 66 -0.14 -0.31 18.39
CA ALA A 66 -0.17 0.99 17.73
C ALA A 66 0.27 0.90 16.26
N ILE A 67 1.36 0.16 15.98
CA ILE A 67 1.85 -0.06 14.62
C ILE A 67 0.82 -0.80 13.77
N GLU A 68 0.19 -1.85 14.30
CA GLU A 68 -0.86 -2.60 13.61
C GLU A 68 -2.05 -1.70 13.25
N ARG A 69 -2.52 -0.86 14.17
CA ARG A 69 -3.60 0.11 13.89
C ARG A 69 -3.18 1.13 12.84
N MET A 70 -1.97 1.68 12.94
CA MET A 70 -1.48 2.63 11.94
C MET A 70 -1.37 1.98 10.56
N SER A 71 -0.85 0.76 10.47
CA SER A 71 -0.79 0.01 9.22
C SER A 71 -2.18 -0.25 8.64
N GLY A 72 -3.15 -0.61 9.48
CA GLY A 72 -4.55 -0.78 9.07
C GLY A 72 -5.15 0.51 8.51
N ASN A 73 -4.96 1.64 9.20
CA ASN A 73 -5.44 2.94 8.75
C ASN A 73 -4.77 3.38 7.44
N ILE A 74 -3.46 3.16 7.28
CA ILE A 74 -2.74 3.46 6.04
C ILE A 74 -3.29 2.62 4.89
N ALA A 75 -3.52 1.32 5.12
CA ALA A 75 -4.08 0.44 4.10
C ALA A 75 -5.50 0.86 3.70
N GLN A 76 -6.34 1.24 4.66
CA GLN A 76 -7.68 1.76 4.41
C GLN A 76 -7.65 3.06 3.60
N LEU A 77 -6.89 4.06 4.03
CA LEU A 77 -6.73 5.33 3.31
C LEU A 77 -6.17 5.14 1.91
N SER A 78 -5.20 4.23 1.76
CA SER A 78 -4.65 3.89 0.44
C SER A 78 -5.70 3.24 -0.47
N GLY A 79 -6.59 2.43 0.10
CA GLY A 79 -7.74 1.86 -0.60
C GLY A 79 -8.73 2.93 -1.05
N GLU A 80 -9.16 3.80 -0.13
CA GLU A 80 -10.09 4.90 -0.39
C GLU A 80 -9.54 5.86 -1.46
N LEU A 81 -8.26 6.25 -1.35
CA LEU A 81 -7.61 7.11 -2.35
C LEU A 81 -7.51 6.43 -3.72
N ARG A 82 -7.28 5.11 -3.75
CA ARG A 82 -7.22 4.37 -5.01
C ARG A 82 -8.60 4.29 -5.66
N GLU A 83 -9.65 3.99 -4.90
CA GLU A 83 -11.03 3.96 -5.39
C GLU A 83 -11.47 5.33 -5.90
N GLU A 84 -11.19 6.39 -5.15
CA GLU A 84 -11.48 7.77 -5.57
C GLU A 84 -10.72 8.14 -6.84
N ARG A 85 -9.44 7.78 -6.94
CA ARG A 85 -8.64 7.99 -8.15
C ARG A 85 -9.19 7.20 -9.33
N ASP A 86 -9.52 5.92 -9.13
CA ASP A 86 -10.06 5.06 -10.18
C ASP A 86 -11.42 5.58 -10.69
N GLY A 87 -12.25 6.16 -9.81
CA GLY A 87 -13.51 6.82 -10.18
C GLY A 87 -13.35 8.17 -10.90
N ARG A 88 -12.15 8.77 -10.85
CA ARG A 88 -11.81 10.04 -11.53
C ARG A 88 -10.94 9.83 -12.78
N LYS A 89 -10.71 8.59 -13.20
CA LYS A 89 -9.99 8.31 -14.44
C LYS A 89 -10.74 8.86 -15.63
N ILE A 90 -10.00 9.46 -16.55
CA ILE A 90 -10.56 10.03 -17.77
C ILE A 90 -10.61 8.93 -18.85
N PRO A 91 -11.78 8.67 -19.46
CA PRO A 91 -11.86 7.78 -20.61
C PRO A 91 -11.19 8.44 -21.82
N VAL A 92 -10.28 7.72 -22.47
CA VAL A 92 -9.58 8.21 -23.66
C VAL A 92 -9.56 7.16 -24.78
N PRO A 93 -9.56 7.60 -26.05
CA PRO A 93 -9.34 6.71 -27.19
C PRO A 93 -7.98 6.01 -27.14
N ARG A 94 -7.88 4.81 -27.73
CA ARG A 94 -6.63 4.03 -27.82
C ARG A 94 -5.47 4.80 -28.46
N GLU A 95 -5.76 5.66 -29.44
CA GLU A 95 -4.75 6.51 -30.10
C GLU A 95 -4.13 7.53 -29.15
N VAL A 96 -4.91 8.07 -28.22
CA VAL A 96 -4.43 9.02 -27.21
C VAL A 96 -3.56 8.29 -26.18
N ALA A 97 -4.02 7.13 -25.70
CA ALA A 97 -3.24 6.29 -24.79
C ALA A 97 -1.88 5.90 -25.38
N ALA A 98 -1.85 5.46 -26.65
CA ALA A 98 -0.61 5.12 -27.34
C ALA A 98 0.35 6.33 -27.48
N ALA A 99 -0.19 7.52 -27.74
CA ALA A 99 0.62 8.74 -27.82
C ALA A 99 1.28 9.10 -26.49
N PHE A 100 0.61 8.87 -25.35
CA PHE A 100 1.22 9.07 -24.02
C PHE A 100 2.30 8.04 -23.70
N GLU A 101 2.05 6.77 -24.02
CA GLU A 101 3.04 5.69 -23.86
C GLU A 101 4.30 5.97 -24.69
N GLU A 102 4.14 6.44 -25.93
CA GLU A 102 5.25 6.80 -26.83
C GLU A 102 6.08 7.99 -26.31
N LEU A 103 5.44 8.96 -25.67
CA LEU A 103 6.13 10.10 -25.06
C LEU A 103 6.77 9.78 -23.69
N GLY A 104 6.54 8.58 -23.15
CA GLY A 104 7.10 8.17 -21.86
C GLY A 104 6.60 9.01 -20.68
N LEU A 105 5.42 9.62 -20.79
CA LEU A 105 4.87 10.56 -19.79
C LEU A 105 4.23 9.85 -18.58
N ASN A 106 4.52 8.56 -18.38
CA ASN A 106 3.77 7.70 -17.47
C ASN A 106 4.32 7.62 -16.04
N ASP A 107 5.45 8.25 -15.67
CA ASP A 107 6.12 7.92 -14.39
C ASP A 107 6.86 9.06 -13.66
N GLY A 108 6.30 10.27 -13.61
CA GLY A 108 6.83 11.30 -12.69
C GLY A 108 6.14 12.67 -12.76
N ALA A 109 5.76 13.21 -11.60
CA ALA A 109 4.94 14.42 -11.45
C ALA A 109 5.56 15.70 -12.05
N ASP A 110 6.89 15.85 -11.99
CA ASP A 110 7.55 17.08 -12.44
C ASP A 110 7.66 17.16 -13.98
N ALA A 111 8.02 16.05 -14.63
CA ALA A 111 8.13 15.99 -16.09
C ALA A 111 6.76 16.07 -16.78
N THR A 112 5.69 15.60 -16.12
CA THR A 112 4.32 15.64 -16.67
C THR A 112 3.75 17.05 -16.74
N GLY A 113 4.06 17.94 -15.79
CA GLY A 113 3.55 19.31 -15.78
C GLY A 113 4.13 20.19 -16.89
N GLU A 114 5.45 20.13 -17.09
CA GLU A 114 6.12 20.85 -18.18
C GLU A 114 5.71 20.32 -19.55
N ALA A 115 5.57 19.00 -19.69
CA ALA A 115 5.05 18.38 -20.90
C ALA A 115 3.62 18.82 -21.20
N ALA A 116 2.74 18.85 -20.20
CA ALA A 116 1.37 19.33 -20.34
C ALA A 116 1.34 20.77 -20.86
N LEU A 117 2.08 21.66 -20.20
CA LEU A 117 2.15 23.07 -20.58
C LEU A 117 2.70 23.22 -22.00
N SER A 118 3.74 22.47 -22.35
CA SER A 118 4.36 22.51 -23.68
C SER A 118 3.40 22.05 -24.78
N ILE A 119 2.71 20.93 -24.59
CA ILE A 119 1.70 20.41 -25.51
C ILE A 119 0.58 21.45 -25.73
N MET A 120 0.12 22.10 -24.67
CA MET A 120 -1.01 23.03 -24.74
C MET A 120 -0.65 24.40 -25.29
N THR A 121 0.57 24.89 -25.03
CA THR A 121 0.98 26.24 -25.43
C THR A 121 1.69 26.30 -26.79
N MET A 122 2.39 25.25 -27.21
CA MET A 122 3.10 25.26 -28.49
C MET A 122 2.14 25.15 -29.70
N PRO A 123 2.40 25.85 -30.82
CA PRO A 123 1.61 25.67 -32.03
C PRO A 123 1.73 24.23 -32.57
N PHE A 124 0.67 23.71 -33.21
CA PHE A 124 0.63 22.34 -33.75
C PHE A 124 1.83 21.98 -34.63
N SER A 125 2.32 22.93 -35.43
CA SER A 125 3.47 22.73 -36.33
C SER A 125 4.79 22.41 -35.61
N PHE A 126 4.91 22.74 -34.32
CA PHE A 126 6.10 22.49 -33.51
C PHE A 126 6.00 21.22 -32.66
N LEU A 127 4.84 20.58 -32.65
CA LEU A 127 4.61 19.36 -31.88
C LEU A 127 4.91 18.12 -32.72
N GLY A 128 5.58 17.13 -32.13
CA GLY A 128 5.70 15.79 -32.70
C GLY A 128 4.33 15.11 -32.82
N GLY A 129 4.24 14.09 -33.67
CA GLY A 129 3.00 13.35 -33.95
C GLY A 129 2.20 12.97 -32.69
N PRO A 130 2.82 12.32 -31.68
CA PRO A 130 2.13 11.96 -30.44
C PRO A 130 1.55 13.16 -29.67
N ALA A 131 2.32 14.25 -29.56
CA ALA A 131 1.86 15.46 -28.88
C ALA A 131 0.71 16.17 -29.62
N GLN A 132 0.66 16.07 -30.95
CA GLN A 132 -0.47 16.59 -31.73
C GLN A 132 -1.76 15.80 -31.47
N VAL A 133 -1.68 14.48 -31.31
CA VAL A 133 -2.82 13.62 -30.97
C VAL A 133 -3.40 14.01 -29.62
N ILE A 134 -2.54 14.16 -28.61
CA ILE A 134 -2.93 14.60 -27.27
C ILE A 134 -3.57 15.99 -27.31
N LYS A 135 -2.92 16.96 -27.97
CA LYS A 135 -3.47 18.32 -28.10
C LYS A 135 -4.80 18.34 -28.85
N ARG A 136 -4.99 17.50 -29.86
CA ARG A 136 -6.25 17.43 -30.60
C ARG A 136 -7.38 16.91 -29.72
N HIS A 137 -7.09 15.96 -28.83
CA HIS A 137 -8.08 15.39 -27.92
C HIS A 137 -8.46 16.38 -26.80
N PHE A 138 -7.49 16.89 -26.04
CA PHE A 138 -7.75 17.81 -24.91
C PHE A 138 -7.95 19.28 -25.31
N GLY A 139 -7.64 19.63 -26.57
CA GLY A 139 -7.81 20.97 -27.11
C GLY A 139 -6.96 22.02 -26.40
N SER A 140 -7.63 23.00 -25.79
CA SER A 140 -7.03 24.04 -24.93
C SER A 140 -7.31 23.82 -23.43
N ASN A 141 -7.92 22.69 -23.06
CA ASN A 141 -8.28 22.39 -21.67
C ASN A 141 -7.10 21.79 -20.90
N ILE A 142 -6.25 22.67 -20.34
CA ILE A 142 -5.08 22.24 -19.56
C ILE A 142 -5.49 21.48 -18.28
N TYR A 143 -6.65 21.80 -17.70
CA TYR A 143 -7.10 21.17 -16.47
C TYR A 143 -7.41 19.69 -16.67
N GLU A 144 -8.09 19.34 -17.77
CA GLU A 144 -8.43 17.95 -18.10
C GLU A 144 -7.18 17.12 -18.44
N LEU A 145 -6.20 17.73 -19.12
CA LEU A 145 -4.90 17.09 -19.35
C LEU A 145 -4.12 16.88 -18.04
N MET A 146 -4.20 17.82 -17.10
CA MET A 146 -3.59 17.66 -15.76
C MET A 146 -4.31 16.61 -14.93
N GLU A 147 -5.64 16.56 -14.96
CA GLU A 147 -6.43 15.50 -14.33
C GLU A 147 -6.10 14.13 -14.92
N PHE A 148 -5.88 14.03 -16.23
CA PHE A 148 -5.39 12.81 -16.88
C PHE A 148 -4.05 12.36 -16.30
N PHE A 149 -3.09 13.27 -16.09
CA PHE A 149 -1.80 12.92 -15.50
C PHE A 149 -1.90 12.51 -14.02
N VAL A 150 -2.77 13.17 -13.25
CA VAL A 150 -2.91 12.93 -11.81
C VAL A 150 -3.74 11.67 -11.51
N ASN A 151 -4.87 11.51 -12.20
CA ASN A 151 -5.84 10.44 -11.93
C ASN A 151 -5.62 9.22 -12.82
N GLY A 152 -4.90 9.37 -13.93
CA GLY A 152 -4.74 8.36 -14.96
C GLY A 152 -5.96 8.27 -15.88
N TYR A 153 -5.97 7.23 -16.70
CA TYR A 153 -6.98 7.05 -17.74
C TYR A 153 -7.52 5.63 -17.84
N THR A 154 -8.69 5.51 -18.45
CA THR A 154 -9.25 4.26 -18.95
C THR A 154 -9.28 4.32 -20.47
N ILE A 155 -9.06 3.18 -21.14
CA ILE A 155 -9.10 3.12 -22.60
C ILE A 155 -10.53 2.80 -23.00
N GLU A 156 -11.12 3.64 -23.85
CA GLU A 156 -12.37 3.31 -24.52
C GLU A 156 -12.10 2.14 -25.47
N GLU A 157 -12.58 0.95 -25.12
CA GLU A 157 -12.65 -0.14 -26.08
C GLU A 157 -13.65 0.28 -27.16
N PRO A 158 -13.27 0.26 -28.45
CA PRO A 158 -14.24 0.49 -29.50
C PRO A 158 -15.34 -0.54 -29.31
N VAL A 159 -16.60 -0.10 -29.32
CA VAL A 159 -17.75 -1.02 -29.39
C VAL A 159 -17.51 -1.85 -30.65
N GLU A 160 -17.00 -3.07 -30.49
CA GLU A 160 -17.02 -4.05 -31.55
C GLU A 160 -18.50 -4.27 -31.82
N GLN A 161 -19.07 -3.54 -32.79
CA GLN A 161 -20.29 -3.96 -33.43
C GLN A 161 -19.95 -5.34 -33.98
N THR A 162 -20.42 -6.37 -33.28
CA THR A 162 -20.22 -7.73 -33.73
C THR A 162 -20.78 -7.78 -35.16
N ALA A 163 -20.11 -8.47 -36.09
CA ALA A 163 -20.56 -8.51 -37.49
C ALA A 163 -22.04 -8.91 -37.62
N THR A 164 -22.54 -9.68 -36.65
CA THR A 164 -23.94 -10.00 -36.36
C THR A 164 -24.86 -8.78 -36.20
N ASP A 165 -24.48 -7.78 -35.40
CA ASP A 165 -25.30 -6.58 -35.14
C ASP A 165 -25.39 -5.68 -36.38
N TYR A 166 -24.28 -5.52 -37.09
CA TYR A 166 -24.26 -4.76 -38.35
C TYR A 166 -25.12 -5.44 -39.43
N ILE A 167 -25.03 -6.77 -39.57
CA ILE A 167 -25.87 -7.54 -40.52
C ILE A 167 -27.36 -7.42 -40.15
N ALA A 168 -27.69 -7.52 -38.87
CA ALA A 168 -29.08 -7.39 -38.38
C ALA A 168 -29.65 -5.98 -38.66
N GLU A 169 -28.87 -4.92 -38.44
CA GLU A 169 -29.29 -3.55 -38.70
C GLU A 169 -29.50 -3.29 -40.21
N GLN A 170 -28.61 -3.80 -41.06
CA GLN A 170 -28.75 -3.70 -42.52
C GLN A 170 -29.98 -4.49 -43.02
N LEU A 171 -30.25 -5.68 -42.48
CA LEU A 171 -31.46 -6.45 -42.79
C LEU A 171 -32.75 -5.75 -42.34
N GLY A 172 -32.71 -5.02 -41.23
CA GLY A 172 -33.82 -4.21 -40.74
C GLY A 172 -34.18 -3.05 -41.67
N LYS A 173 -33.19 -2.47 -42.35
CA LYS A 173 -33.33 -1.33 -43.28
C LYS A 173 -33.63 -1.74 -44.72
N MET A 174 -33.59 -3.04 -45.06
CA MET A 174 -33.83 -3.52 -46.42
C MET A 174 -35.32 -3.66 -46.78
N PRO A 175 -35.71 -3.39 -48.04
CA PRO A 175 -37.04 -3.70 -48.55
C PRO A 175 -37.34 -5.20 -48.40
N PRO A 176 -38.60 -5.59 -48.08
CA PRO A 176 -38.98 -6.98 -47.83
C PRO A 176 -38.62 -7.93 -48.98
N ASP A 177 -38.68 -7.44 -50.23
CA ASP A 177 -38.39 -8.23 -51.43
C ASP A 177 -36.89 -8.53 -51.63
N SER A 178 -36.00 -7.77 -50.96
CA SER A 178 -34.54 -7.90 -51.07
C SER A 178 -33.93 -8.79 -49.97
N LYS A 179 -34.67 -9.03 -48.88
CA LYS A 179 -34.20 -9.84 -47.74
C LYS A 179 -33.86 -11.29 -48.10
N PRO A 180 -34.65 -12.01 -48.94
CA PRO A 180 -34.34 -13.40 -49.28
C PRO A 180 -33.00 -13.56 -50.02
N LEU A 181 -32.68 -12.63 -50.93
CA LEU A 181 -31.43 -12.63 -51.71
C LEU A 181 -30.20 -12.43 -50.81
N MET A 182 -30.29 -11.52 -49.84
CA MET A 182 -29.23 -11.26 -48.86
C MET A 182 -28.98 -12.47 -47.95
N ILE A 183 -30.05 -13.14 -47.49
CA ILE A 183 -29.97 -14.35 -46.67
C ILE A 183 -29.32 -15.49 -47.45
N ILE A 184 -29.66 -15.66 -48.73
CA ILE A 184 -29.03 -16.65 -49.61
C ILE A 184 -27.55 -16.34 -49.85
N ALA A 185 -27.19 -15.07 -50.07
CA ALA A 185 -25.80 -14.64 -50.24
C ALA A 185 -24.96 -14.89 -48.98
N LEU A 186 -25.49 -14.59 -47.80
CA LEU A 186 -24.85 -14.87 -46.50
C LEU A 186 -24.73 -16.38 -46.24
N GLY A 187 -25.72 -17.17 -46.66
CA GLY A 187 -25.67 -18.63 -46.64
C GLY A 187 -24.60 -19.22 -47.55
N GLY A 188 -24.44 -18.67 -48.77
CA GLY A 188 -23.37 -19.06 -49.70
C GLY A 188 -21.96 -18.74 -49.20
N MET A 189 -21.82 -17.77 -48.30
CA MET A 189 -20.55 -17.40 -47.65
C MET A 189 -20.32 -18.14 -46.32
N GLY A 190 -21.20 -19.06 -45.91
CA GLY A 190 -21.09 -19.78 -44.63
C GLY A 190 -21.40 -18.92 -43.39
N LEU A 191 -21.95 -17.72 -43.57
CA LEU A 191 -22.25 -16.75 -42.50
C LEU A 191 -23.71 -16.80 -42.03
N ALA A 192 -24.50 -17.79 -42.47
CA ALA A 192 -25.90 -17.95 -42.05
C ALA A 192 -26.06 -18.12 -40.52
N HIS A 193 -25.05 -18.67 -39.84
CA HIS A 193 -25.03 -18.80 -38.37
C HIS A 193 -24.91 -17.47 -37.62
N LYS A 194 -24.67 -16.36 -38.33
CA LYS A 194 -24.60 -14.99 -37.80
C LYS A 194 -25.90 -14.20 -38.02
N LEU A 195 -26.98 -14.85 -38.45
CA LEU A 195 -28.30 -14.23 -38.54
C LEU A 195 -28.99 -14.34 -37.17
N PRO A 196 -29.65 -13.26 -36.68
CA PRO A 196 -30.46 -13.35 -35.47
C PRO A 196 -31.61 -14.34 -35.70
N HIS A 197 -31.85 -15.22 -34.72
CA HIS A 197 -32.92 -16.22 -34.73
C HIS A 197 -34.32 -15.60 -34.70
#